data_AF-A0A847XC02-F1
#
_entry.id   AF-A0A847XC02-F1
#
_cell.length_a   1.000
_cell.length_b   1.000
_cell.length_c   1.000
_cell.angle_alpha   90.00
_cell.angle_beta   90.00
_cell.angle_gamma   90.00
#
_symmetry.space_group_name_H-M   'P 1'
#
loop_
_entity.id
_entity.type
_entity.pdbx_description
1 polymer ?
#
loop_
_entity_poly.entity_id
_entity_poly.type
_entity_poly.pdbx_seq_one_letter_code
_entity_poly.pdbx_strand_id
1 'polypeptide(L)'
;MKNLIKWEFRHLLQQKMIYIALILIFGMVVLGHSVIDTSSKINFDKVEGIITEQDISTAEENMKNYSFDYNVNYTILKAQELENYQIGKISELNTILEEKYNGANSEIKEEIEMRKNVDVMYLTYYLVAESIVNYLSADGVIFIGILILIGIYSIFSRDGTTGVSQYTLTSKYGRTKLVSAKIIVSLTYTFFVSCGIVIFTWIYQLYRASANISYWEYAFDGWNAPIQFITELATAPYAMSIAQFHIVQLCFLLLGSISLATVFLIVSSVSRNSFISFLISLSVFFIPIVVVDILMADTQFAWIDAIYPYTPT
;
A
#
# COMPACT_ATOMS: atom_id res chain seq x y z
N MET A 1 32.03 -3.81 16.45
CA MET A 1 30.68 -3.52 15.92
C MET A 1 30.40 -4.31 14.64
N LYS A 2 31.18 -4.15 13.57
CA LYS A 2 30.99 -4.86 12.28
C LYS A 2 30.83 -6.38 12.40
N ASN A 3 31.71 -7.06 13.14
CA ASN A 3 31.64 -8.52 13.31
C ASN A 3 30.39 -8.97 14.10
N LEU A 4 29.93 -8.15 15.05
CA LEU A 4 28.73 -8.44 15.84
C LEU A 4 27.47 -8.31 14.99
N ILE A 5 27.37 -7.24 14.19
CA ILE A 5 26.28 -7.05 13.22
C ILE A 5 26.25 -8.22 12.22
N LYS A 6 27.40 -8.61 11.67
CA LYS A 6 27.49 -9.73 10.72
C LYS A 6 27.02 -11.06 11.36
N TRP A 7 27.36 -11.29 12.62
CA TRP A 7 26.96 -12.49 13.35
C TRP A 7 25.45 -12.52 13.60
N GLU A 8 24.90 -11.43 14.16
CA GLU A 8 23.45 -11.30 14.42
C GLU A 8 22.63 -11.40 13.13
N PHE A 9 23.07 -10.75 12.05
CA PHE A 9 22.38 -10.79 10.75
C PHE A 9 22.35 -12.23 10.18
N ARG A 10 23.47 -12.95 10.25
CA ARG A 10 23.50 -14.37 9.83
C ARG A 10 22.56 -15.22 10.68
N HIS A 11 22.54 -14.97 11.98
CA HIS A 11 21.70 -15.73 12.90
C HIS A 11 20.21 -15.45 12.67
N LEU A 12 19.84 -14.22 12.31
CA LEU A 12 18.49 -13.85 11.91
C LEU A 12 18.08 -14.61 10.64
N LEU A 13 18.92 -14.60 9.60
CA LEU A 13 18.61 -15.28 8.34
C LEU A 13 18.53 -16.80 8.45
N GLN A 14 19.22 -17.42 9.40
CA GLN A 14 19.17 -18.87 9.61
C GLN A 14 17.83 -19.38 10.18
N GLN A 15 16.89 -18.49 10.52
CA GLN A 15 15.57 -18.89 10.98
C GLN A 15 14.79 -19.59 9.85
N LYS A 16 14.59 -20.91 9.99
CA LYS A 16 13.86 -21.74 9.02
C LYS A 16 12.49 -21.19 8.65
N MET A 17 11.82 -20.53 9.60
CA MET A 17 10.50 -19.92 9.40
C MET A 17 10.49 -18.85 8.31
N ILE A 18 11.58 -18.10 8.12
CA ILE A 18 11.67 -17.06 7.06
C ILE A 18 11.58 -17.73 5.69
N TYR A 19 12.32 -18.81 5.47
CA TYR A 19 12.31 -19.53 4.18
C TYR A 19 10.98 -20.23 3.92
N ILE A 20 10.35 -20.80 4.95
CA ILE A 20 9.01 -21.39 4.84
C ILE A 20 8.00 -20.32 4.44
N ALA A 21 8.03 -19.15 5.09
CA ALA A 21 7.15 -18.03 4.76
C ALA A 21 7.37 -17.54 3.33
N LEU A 22 8.62 -17.39 2.89
CA LEU A 22 8.92 -16.99 1.51
C LEU A 22 8.40 -18.00 0.48
N ILE A 23 8.54 -19.31 0.73
CA ILE A 23 8.00 -20.35 -0.14
C ILE A 23 6.47 -20.30 -0.18
N LEU A 24 5.82 -20.11 0.97
CA LEU A 24 4.35 -20.01 1.04
C LEU A 24 3.84 -18.77 0.30
N ILE A 25 4.46 -17.61 0.53
CA ILE A 25 4.11 -16.36 -0.18
C ILE A 25 4.30 -16.56 -1.68
N PHE A 26 5.45 -17.09 -2.11
CA PHE A 26 5.70 -17.36 -3.52
C PHE A 26 4.65 -18.33 -4.10
N GLY A 27 4.31 -19.39 -3.37
CA GLY A 27 3.27 -20.34 -3.76
C GLY A 27 1.89 -19.70 -3.90
N MET A 28 1.47 -18.88 -2.92
CA MET A 28 0.18 -18.17 -2.99
C MET A 28 0.12 -17.23 -4.19
N VAL A 29 1.20 -16.52 -4.48
CA VAL A 29 1.27 -15.56 -5.58
C VAL A 29 1.29 -16.24 -6.95
N VAL A 30 2.01 -17.35 -7.08
CA VAL A 30 2.02 -18.14 -8.33
C VAL A 30 0.69 -18.87 -8.56
N LEU A 31 0.06 -19.38 -7.51
CA LEU A 31 -1.22 -20.08 -7.62
C LEU A 31 -2.40 -19.13 -7.83
N GLY A 32 -2.33 -17.89 -7.34
CA GLY A 32 -3.32 -16.83 -7.56
C GLY A 32 -3.23 -16.14 -8.92
N HIS A 33 -2.49 -16.70 -9.89
CA HIS A 33 -2.19 -16.05 -11.16
C HIS A 33 -3.46 -15.78 -11.97
N SER A 34 -3.77 -14.49 -12.12
CA SER A 34 -4.71 -13.98 -13.12
C SER A 34 -3.95 -13.07 -14.08
N VAL A 35 -4.20 -13.17 -15.38
CA VAL A 35 -3.57 -12.30 -16.38
C VAL A 35 -4.24 -10.92 -16.34
N ILE A 36 -3.45 -9.85 -16.44
CA ILE A 36 -4.01 -8.51 -16.65
C ILE A 36 -4.30 -8.37 -18.14
N ASP A 37 -5.55 -8.10 -18.50
CA ASP A 37 -5.95 -7.98 -19.90
C ASP A 37 -5.43 -6.68 -20.53
N THR A 38 -4.24 -6.79 -21.10
CA THR A 38 -3.56 -5.73 -21.86
C THR A 38 -4.06 -5.59 -23.30
N SER A 39 -4.96 -6.47 -23.78
CA SER A 39 -5.48 -6.39 -25.16
C SER A 39 -6.29 -5.12 -25.42
N SER A 40 -7.00 -4.64 -24.40
CA SER A 40 -7.80 -3.42 -24.44
C SER A 40 -6.98 -2.16 -24.69
N LYS A 41 -5.68 -2.18 -24.40
CA LYS A 41 -4.80 -1.02 -24.59
C LYS A 41 -4.71 -0.54 -26.04
N ILE A 42 -4.72 -1.44 -27.02
CA ILE A 42 -4.69 -1.04 -28.44
C ILE A 42 -5.81 -0.05 -28.76
N ASN A 43 -6.93 -0.16 -28.06
CA ASN A 43 -8.03 0.76 -28.22
C ASN A 43 -7.78 2.09 -27.51
N PHE A 44 -7.19 2.08 -26.30
CA PHE A 44 -6.75 3.31 -25.62
C PHE A 44 -5.76 4.11 -26.47
N ASP A 45 -4.74 3.48 -27.08
CA ASP A 45 -3.73 4.18 -27.88
C ASP A 45 -4.34 4.93 -29.09
N LYS A 46 -5.53 4.53 -29.56
CA LYS A 46 -6.23 5.20 -30.68
C LYS A 46 -6.94 6.48 -30.26
N VAL A 47 -7.31 6.59 -28.99
CA VAL A 47 -8.17 7.67 -28.45
C VAL A 47 -7.54 8.37 -27.24
N GLU A 48 -6.27 8.08 -26.92
CA GLU A 48 -5.57 8.67 -25.79
C GLU A 48 -5.53 10.21 -25.91
N GLY A 49 -5.90 10.89 -24.83
CA GLY A 49 -5.95 12.35 -24.83
C GLY A 49 -7.05 12.93 -23.95
N ILE A 50 -7.29 14.23 -24.12
CA ILE A 50 -8.33 14.97 -23.40
C ILE A 50 -9.70 14.47 -23.83
N ILE A 51 -10.56 14.16 -22.87
CA ILE A 51 -11.92 13.67 -23.10
C ILE A 51 -12.81 14.85 -23.49
N THR A 52 -13.51 14.75 -24.62
CA THR A 52 -14.46 15.76 -25.08
C THR A 52 -15.92 15.35 -24.86
N GLU A 53 -16.85 16.31 -24.90
CA GLU A 53 -18.30 16.03 -24.82
C GLU A 53 -18.80 15.07 -25.92
N GLN A 54 -18.13 15.08 -27.09
CA GLN A 54 -18.43 14.16 -28.19
C GLN A 54 -18.03 12.72 -27.84
N ASP A 55 -16.90 12.54 -27.16
CA ASP A 55 -16.42 11.23 -26.72
C ASP A 55 -17.36 10.62 -25.67
N ILE A 56 -17.85 11.44 -24.73
CA ILE A 56 -18.86 11.05 -23.74
C ILE A 56 -20.15 10.57 -24.44
N SER A 57 -20.69 11.38 -25.35
CA SER A 57 -21.93 11.04 -26.06
C SER A 57 -21.80 9.74 -26.84
N THR A 58 -20.65 9.54 -27.48
CA THR A 58 -20.31 8.31 -28.22
C THR A 58 -20.18 7.11 -27.28
N ALA A 59 -19.54 7.29 -26.12
CA ALA A 59 -19.37 6.25 -25.10
C ALA A 59 -20.71 5.79 -24.51
N GLU A 60 -21.63 6.72 -24.22
CA GLU A 60 -22.98 6.39 -23.74
C GLU A 60 -23.78 5.57 -24.76
N GLU A 61 -23.70 5.92 -26.05
CA GLU A 61 -24.36 5.19 -27.13
C GLU A 61 -23.76 3.79 -27.30
N ASN A 62 -22.44 3.69 -27.27
CA ASN A 62 -21.71 2.42 -27.37
C ASN A 62 -22.02 1.47 -26.21
N MET A 63 -22.11 1.99 -24.97
CA MET A 63 -22.46 1.18 -23.81
C MET A 63 -23.90 0.65 -23.87
N LYS A 64 -24.84 1.42 -24.44
CA LYS A 64 -26.24 0.96 -24.65
C LYS A 64 -26.34 -0.17 -25.68
N ASN A 65 -25.45 -0.17 -26.66
CA ASN A 65 -25.44 -1.13 -27.76
C ASN A 65 -24.55 -2.37 -27.50
N TYR A 66 -24.00 -2.54 -26.28
CA TYR A 66 -23.06 -3.60 -25.90
C TYR A 66 -21.93 -3.80 -26.93
N SER A 67 -21.37 -2.69 -27.45
CA SER A 67 -20.37 -2.75 -28.51
C SER A 67 -18.96 -3.12 -28.00
N PHE A 68 -18.08 -3.46 -28.95
CA PHE A 68 -16.83 -4.24 -28.81
C PHE A 68 -15.72 -3.62 -27.93
N ASP A 69 -15.89 -2.42 -27.38
CA ASP A 69 -14.84 -1.70 -26.64
C ASP A 69 -15.31 -1.23 -25.26
N TYR A 70 -15.77 -2.18 -24.45
CA TYR A 70 -16.32 -1.95 -23.12
C TYR A 70 -15.36 -1.16 -22.21
N ASN A 71 -14.06 -1.45 -22.25
CA ASN A 71 -13.09 -0.86 -21.32
C ASN A 71 -12.80 0.62 -21.58
N VAL A 72 -12.72 1.05 -22.85
CA VAL A 72 -12.49 2.47 -23.20
C VAL A 72 -13.72 3.31 -22.87
N ASN A 73 -14.89 2.89 -23.34
CA ASN A 73 -16.14 3.62 -23.10
C ASN A 73 -16.47 3.70 -21.60
N TYR A 74 -16.25 2.61 -20.86
CA TYR A 74 -16.38 2.60 -19.40
C TYR A 74 -15.43 3.59 -18.73
N THR A 75 -14.19 3.70 -19.19
CA THR A 75 -13.20 4.62 -18.61
C THR A 75 -13.56 6.08 -18.86
N ILE A 76 -14.07 6.40 -20.06
CA ILE A 76 -14.57 7.74 -20.39
C ILE A 76 -15.72 8.13 -19.45
N LEU A 77 -16.69 7.24 -19.25
CA LEU A 77 -17.84 7.51 -18.40
C LEU A 77 -17.46 7.56 -16.92
N LYS A 78 -16.49 6.74 -16.48
CA LYS A 78 -15.89 6.83 -15.15
C LYS A 78 -15.22 8.19 -14.93
N ALA A 79 -14.48 8.70 -15.92
CA ALA A 79 -13.85 10.02 -15.82
C ALA A 79 -14.90 11.14 -15.65
N GLN A 80 -15.99 11.08 -16.42
CA GLN A 80 -17.11 12.02 -16.30
C GLN A 80 -17.79 11.93 -14.92
N GLU A 81 -18.00 10.72 -14.39
CA GLU A 81 -18.56 10.52 -13.04
C GLU A 81 -17.66 11.13 -11.96
N LEU A 82 -16.34 10.91 -12.07
CA LEU A 82 -15.35 11.51 -11.17
C LEU A 82 -15.33 13.03 -11.26
N GLU A 83 -15.43 13.61 -12.46
CA GLU A 83 -15.48 15.05 -12.65
C GLU A 83 -16.73 15.64 -11.98
N ASN A 84 -17.89 15.05 -12.24
CA ASN A 84 -19.16 15.44 -11.62
C ASN A 84 -19.09 15.35 -10.09
N TYR A 85 -18.43 14.32 -9.56
CA TYR A 85 -18.21 14.18 -8.11
C TYR A 85 -17.37 15.35 -7.56
N GLN A 86 -16.25 15.70 -8.20
CA GLN A 86 -15.41 16.81 -7.75
C GLN A 86 -16.16 18.15 -7.80
N ILE A 87 -16.89 18.42 -8.89
CA ILE A 87 -17.72 19.62 -9.03
C ILE A 87 -18.81 19.66 -7.95
N GLY A 88 -19.50 18.55 -7.73
CA GLY A 88 -20.54 18.42 -6.71
C GLY A 88 -20.00 18.70 -5.31
N LYS A 89 -18.85 18.13 -4.96
CA LYS A 89 -18.21 18.34 -3.66
C LYS A 89 -17.72 19.77 -3.48
N ILE A 90 -17.16 20.40 -4.52
CA ILE A 90 -16.79 21.82 -4.48
C ILE A 90 -18.02 22.70 -4.21
N SER A 91 -19.16 22.42 -4.85
CA SER A 91 -20.42 23.16 -4.62
C SER A 91 -20.93 23.02 -3.18
N GLU A 92 -20.90 21.80 -2.63
CA GLU A 92 -21.26 21.51 -1.24
C GLU A 92 -20.36 22.27 -0.26
N LEU A 93 -19.04 22.23 -0.45
CA LEU A 93 -18.08 22.91 0.40
C LEU A 93 -18.22 24.43 0.34
N ASN A 94 -18.52 25.01 -0.84
CA ASN A 94 -18.83 26.44 -0.97
C ASN A 94 -20.10 26.81 -0.19
N THR A 95 -21.14 25.99 -0.25
CA THR A 95 -22.39 26.23 0.51
C THR A 95 -22.12 26.23 2.01
N ILE A 96 -21.35 25.24 2.51
CA ILE A 96 -20.94 25.16 3.92
C ILE A 96 -20.12 26.40 4.34
N LEU A 97 -19.26 26.89 3.44
CA LEU A 97 -18.43 28.07 3.68
C LEU A 97 -19.27 29.35 3.75
N GLU A 98 -20.35 29.45 2.97
CA GLU A 98 -21.29 30.58 3.00
C GLU A 98 -22.21 30.54 4.24
N GLU A 99 -22.64 29.35 4.67
CA GLU A 99 -23.50 29.15 5.85
C GLU A 99 -22.78 29.38 7.17
N LYS A 100 -21.50 29.00 7.28
CA LYS A 100 -20.66 29.31 8.44
C LYS A 100 -20.30 30.81 8.44
N TYR A 101 -21.18 31.62 9.02
CA TYR A 101 -20.90 33.03 9.36
C TYR A 101 -19.55 33.13 10.07
N ASN A 102 -18.60 33.82 9.42
CA ASN A 102 -17.15 33.89 9.67
C ASN A 102 -16.34 32.92 8.80
N GLY A 103 -16.01 33.36 7.57
CA GLY A 103 -15.17 32.67 6.56
C GLY A 103 -13.74 32.31 6.99
N ALA A 104 -13.62 31.57 8.09
CA ALA A 104 -12.43 31.22 8.84
C ALA A 104 -12.27 29.69 8.99
N ASN A 105 -12.78 28.90 8.04
CA ASN A 105 -12.29 27.53 7.86
C ASN A 105 -11.26 27.54 6.72
N SER A 106 -10.01 27.84 7.06
CA SER A 106 -8.87 27.76 6.13
C SER A 106 -8.80 26.38 5.48
N GLU A 107 -9.09 25.32 6.24
CA GLU A 107 -9.13 23.93 5.77
C GLU A 107 -10.13 23.71 4.62
N ILE A 108 -11.34 24.26 4.71
CA ILE A 108 -12.36 24.12 3.64
C ILE A 108 -11.91 24.86 2.38
N LYS A 109 -11.31 26.04 2.54
CA LYS A 109 -10.78 26.82 1.39
C LYS A 109 -9.64 26.08 0.70
N GLU A 110 -8.73 25.52 1.48
CA GLU A 110 -7.63 24.69 0.98
C GLU A 110 -8.17 23.44 0.26
N GLU A 111 -9.17 22.75 0.80
CA GLU A 111 -9.79 21.60 0.14
C GLU A 111 -10.44 21.97 -1.19
N ILE A 112 -11.20 23.07 -1.24
CA ILE A 112 -11.79 23.57 -2.48
C ILE A 112 -10.70 23.86 -3.53
N GLU A 113 -9.60 24.49 -3.12
CA GLU A 113 -8.48 24.78 -4.01
C GLU A 113 -7.78 23.51 -4.50
N MET A 114 -7.57 22.53 -3.62
CA MET A 114 -7.01 21.22 -3.99
C MET A 114 -7.90 20.50 -5.02
N ARG A 115 -9.21 20.44 -4.78
CA ARG A 115 -10.18 19.79 -5.69
C ARG A 115 -10.28 20.48 -7.05
N LYS A 116 -10.16 21.81 -7.11
CA LYS A 116 -10.18 22.56 -8.39
C LYS A 116 -9.00 22.21 -9.31
N ASN A 117 -7.89 21.76 -8.73
CA ASN A 117 -6.70 21.37 -9.50
C ASN A 117 -6.78 19.91 -9.99
N VAL A 118 -7.78 19.14 -9.57
CA VAL A 118 -7.98 17.75 -9.99
C VAL A 118 -8.47 17.73 -11.43
N ASP A 119 -7.64 17.23 -12.34
CA ASP A 119 -7.98 17.01 -13.75
C ASP A 119 -8.16 15.52 -13.99
N VAL A 120 -9.40 15.08 -14.17
CA VAL A 120 -9.76 13.67 -14.46
C VAL A 120 -10.15 13.45 -15.91
N MET A 121 -10.23 14.51 -16.73
CA MET A 121 -10.74 14.47 -18.11
C MET A 121 -9.63 14.15 -19.10
N TYR A 122 -8.79 13.17 -18.74
CA TYR A 122 -7.71 12.66 -19.56
C TYR A 122 -7.79 11.14 -19.62
N LEU A 123 -7.97 10.61 -20.83
CA LEU A 123 -8.03 9.18 -21.08
C LEU A 123 -6.63 8.63 -21.21
N THR A 124 -6.28 7.64 -20.37
CA THR A 124 -5.05 6.86 -20.49
C THR A 124 -5.25 5.46 -19.95
N TYR A 125 -4.43 4.51 -20.40
CA TYR A 125 -4.49 3.13 -19.92
C TYR A 125 -3.78 3.00 -18.56
N TYR A 126 -4.54 2.88 -17.47
CA TYR A 126 -4.02 2.92 -16.09
C TYR A 126 -4.02 1.59 -15.33
N LEU A 127 -4.58 0.52 -15.90
CA LEU A 127 -4.86 -0.74 -15.18
C LEU A 127 -3.62 -1.41 -14.58
N VAL A 128 -2.48 -1.35 -15.26
CA VAL A 128 -1.23 -1.95 -14.73
C VAL A 128 -0.71 -1.14 -13.54
N ALA A 129 -0.69 0.18 -13.65
CA ALA A 129 -0.28 1.06 -12.55
C ALA A 129 -1.21 0.93 -11.33
N GLU A 130 -2.53 0.90 -11.55
CA GLU A 130 -3.53 0.62 -10.51
C GLU A 130 -3.28 -0.75 -9.85
N SER A 131 -3.04 -1.80 -10.64
CA SER A 131 -2.82 -3.15 -10.08
C SER A 131 -1.58 -3.22 -9.18
N ILE A 132 -0.52 -2.48 -9.50
CA ILE A 132 0.70 -2.40 -8.68
C ILE A 132 0.40 -1.67 -7.38
N VAL A 133 -0.28 -0.53 -7.46
CA VAL A 133 -0.62 0.28 -6.29
C VAL A 133 -1.55 -0.48 -5.35
N ASN A 134 -2.62 -1.08 -5.88
CA ASN A 134 -3.62 -1.81 -5.08
C ASN A 134 -3.03 -3.04 -4.41
N TYR A 135 -2.21 -3.81 -5.14
CA TYR A 135 -1.54 -4.97 -4.57
C TYR A 135 -0.60 -4.57 -3.43
N LEU A 136 0.13 -3.45 -3.58
CA LEU A 136 1.03 -2.98 -2.55
C LEU A 136 0.28 -2.42 -1.33
N SER A 137 -0.91 -1.83 -1.53
CA SER A 137 -1.78 -1.32 -0.47
C SER A 137 -2.43 -2.43 0.36
N ALA A 138 -2.76 -3.56 -0.24
CA ALA A 138 -3.40 -4.70 0.42
C ALA A 138 -2.39 -5.82 0.75
N ASP A 139 -2.18 -6.73 -0.20
CA ASP A 139 -1.38 -7.95 0.00
C ASP A 139 0.08 -7.66 0.38
N GLY A 140 0.66 -6.62 -0.23
CA GLY A 140 2.04 -6.21 0.03
C GLY A 140 2.30 -5.87 1.50
N VAL A 141 1.38 -5.13 2.14
CA VAL A 141 1.46 -4.79 3.57
C VAL A 141 1.41 -6.05 4.43
N ILE A 142 0.52 -7.00 4.10
CA ILE A 142 0.36 -8.26 4.82
C ILE A 142 1.65 -9.08 4.74
N PHE A 143 2.21 -9.25 3.54
CA PHE A 143 3.45 -10.03 3.35
C PHE A 143 4.64 -9.39 4.04
N ILE A 144 4.79 -8.06 3.96
CA ILE A 144 5.84 -7.35 4.67
C ILE A 144 5.69 -7.55 6.18
N GLY A 145 4.48 -7.35 6.72
CA GLY A 145 4.22 -7.50 8.15
C GLY A 145 4.49 -8.92 8.67
N ILE A 146 4.07 -9.95 7.94
CA ILE A 146 4.36 -11.36 8.29
C ILE A 146 5.87 -11.64 8.29
N LEU A 147 6.60 -11.17 7.27
CA LEU A 147 8.05 -11.39 7.19
C LEU A 147 8.80 -10.65 8.30
N ILE A 148 8.43 -9.39 8.57
CA ILE A 148 8.98 -8.61 9.69
C ILE A 148 8.68 -9.32 11.03
N LEU A 149 7.44 -9.79 11.22
CA LEU A 149 7.02 -10.52 12.42
C LEU A 149 7.90 -11.74 12.62
N ILE A 150 7.97 -12.63 11.63
CA ILE A 150 8.73 -13.88 11.72
C ILE A 150 10.23 -13.62 11.90
N GLY A 151 10.79 -12.58 11.31
CA GLY A 151 12.21 -12.26 11.47
C GLY A 151 12.57 -11.69 12.84
N ILE A 152 11.72 -10.82 13.39
CA ILE A 152 12.07 -9.95 14.52
C ILE A 152 11.51 -10.44 15.86
N TYR A 153 10.39 -11.18 15.88
CA TYR A 153 9.69 -11.54 17.13
C TYR A 153 10.63 -12.17 18.19
N SER A 154 11.59 -12.98 17.78
CA SER A 154 12.44 -13.75 18.71
C SER A 154 13.76 -13.07 19.09
N ILE A 155 14.04 -11.87 18.58
CA ILE A 155 15.41 -11.33 18.59
C ILE A 155 15.98 -11.08 19.99
N PHE A 156 15.19 -10.58 20.94
CA PHE A 156 15.62 -10.38 22.33
C PHE A 156 15.13 -11.50 23.26
N SER A 157 13.90 -11.96 23.06
CA SER A 157 13.30 -13.00 23.90
C SER A 157 14.10 -14.31 23.91
N ARG A 158 14.82 -14.61 22.82
CA ARG A 158 15.66 -15.80 22.73
C ARG A 158 16.89 -15.73 23.66
N ASP A 159 17.49 -14.55 23.84
CA ASP A 159 18.66 -14.39 24.72
C ASP A 159 18.32 -14.62 26.20
N GLY A 160 17.06 -14.34 26.56
CA GLY A 160 16.52 -14.67 27.87
C GLY A 160 16.49 -16.19 28.10
N THR A 161 16.04 -16.94 27.09
CA THR A 161 15.93 -18.41 27.17
C THR A 161 17.26 -19.15 27.05
N THR A 162 18.22 -18.63 26.29
CA THR A 162 19.51 -19.30 26.04
C THR A 162 20.58 -18.92 27.07
N GLY A 163 20.28 -18.06 28.04
CA GLY A 163 21.24 -17.59 29.05
C GLY A 163 22.29 -16.62 28.53
N VAL A 164 22.25 -16.25 27.23
CA VAL A 164 23.18 -15.28 26.60
C VAL A 164 23.14 -13.93 27.33
N SER A 165 21.99 -13.57 27.89
CA SER A 165 21.81 -12.38 28.73
C SER A 165 22.75 -12.35 29.95
N GLN A 166 23.03 -13.50 30.58
CA GLN A 166 23.91 -13.60 31.75
C GLN A 166 25.38 -13.41 31.37
N TYR A 167 25.83 -14.01 30.27
CA TYR A 167 27.20 -13.84 29.76
C TYR A 167 27.47 -12.44 29.22
N THR A 168 26.43 -11.75 28.74
CA THR A 168 26.57 -10.39 28.21
C THR A 168 26.91 -9.38 29.31
N LEU A 169 26.42 -9.59 30.54
CA LEU A 169 26.68 -8.74 31.71
C LEU A 169 28.14 -8.76 32.15
N THR A 170 28.86 -9.87 31.92
CA THR A 170 30.28 -10.03 32.26
C THR A 170 31.23 -9.76 31.09
N SER A 171 30.68 -9.44 29.89
CA SER A 171 31.48 -9.28 28.67
C SER A 171 32.12 -7.89 28.52
N LYS A 172 33.34 -7.86 27.96
CA LYS A 172 34.10 -6.63 27.66
C LYS A 172 33.39 -5.66 26.69
N TYR A 173 32.47 -6.16 25.85
CA TYR A 173 31.73 -5.34 24.89
C TYR A 173 30.35 -4.89 25.39
N GLY A 174 29.91 -5.34 26.57
CA GLY A 174 28.75 -4.81 27.30
C GLY A 174 27.38 -5.01 26.63
N ARG A 175 26.31 -4.81 27.42
CA ARG A 175 24.91 -4.93 26.98
C ARG A 175 24.52 -3.93 25.89
N THR A 176 25.07 -2.71 25.95
CA THR A 176 24.69 -1.63 25.02
C THR A 176 25.09 -1.91 23.58
N LYS A 177 26.31 -2.42 23.33
CA LYS A 177 26.75 -2.72 21.96
C LYS A 177 25.97 -3.87 21.32
N LEU A 178 25.55 -4.86 22.12
CA LEU A 178 24.70 -5.96 21.65
C LEU A 178 23.30 -5.47 21.26
N VAL A 179 22.66 -4.68 22.13
CA VAL A 179 21.35 -4.10 21.87
C VAL A 179 21.37 -3.22 20.63
N SER A 180 22.35 -2.31 20.50
CA SER A 180 22.49 -1.48 19.30
C SER A 180 22.71 -2.30 18.04
N ALA A 181 23.50 -3.38 18.09
CA ALA A 181 23.70 -4.26 16.95
C ALA A 181 22.39 -4.95 16.52
N LYS A 182 21.58 -5.41 17.46
CA LYS A 182 20.27 -6.03 17.17
C LYS A 182 19.27 -5.06 16.56
N ILE A 183 19.23 -3.82 17.05
CA ILE A 183 18.41 -2.76 16.47
C ILE A 183 18.84 -2.49 15.03
N ILE A 184 20.14 -2.28 14.78
CA ILE A 184 20.67 -2.04 13.43
C ILE A 184 20.34 -3.20 12.50
N VAL A 185 20.54 -4.45 12.94
CA VAL A 185 20.24 -5.66 12.15
C VAL A 185 18.75 -5.75 11.83
N SER A 186 17.88 -5.44 12.80
CA SER A 186 16.42 -5.51 12.62
C SER A 186 15.91 -4.46 11.65
N LEU A 187 16.41 -3.22 11.76
CA LEU A 187 16.06 -2.14 10.84
C LEU A 187 16.59 -2.42 9.43
N THR A 188 17.82 -2.94 9.33
CA THR A 188 18.40 -3.35 8.03
C THR A 188 17.59 -4.49 7.40
N TYR A 189 17.21 -5.50 8.19
CA TYR A 189 16.34 -6.58 7.74
C TYR A 189 14.99 -6.06 7.25
N THR A 190 14.36 -5.17 8.02
CA THR A 190 13.08 -4.54 7.67
C THR A 190 13.16 -3.78 6.35
N PHE A 191 14.23 -3.01 6.14
CA PHE A 191 14.47 -2.30 4.88
C PHE A 191 14.56 -3.27 3.70
N PHE A 192 15.38 -4.33 3.80
CA PHE A 192 15.53 -5.31 2.73
C PHE A 192 14.25 -6.12 2.47
N VAL A 193 13.49 -6.47 3.50
CA VAL A 193 12.19 -7.13 3.34
C VAL A 193 11.21 -6.22 2.59
N SER A 194 11.11 -4.97 3.01
CA SER A 194 10.19 -3.99 2.40
C SER A 194 10.56 -3.76 0.93
N CYS A 195 11.83 -3.47 0.64
CA CYS A 195 12.31 -3.32 -0.74
C CYS A 195 12.14 -4.61 -1.55
N GLY A 196 12.38 -5.77 -0.95
CA GLY A 196 12.23 -7.07 -1.61
C GLY A 196 10.80 -7.33 -2.06
N ILE A 197 9.80 -7.05 -1.20
CA ILE A 197 8.39 -7.20 -1.55
C ILE A 197 7.96 -6.17 -2.60
N VAL A 198 8.43 -4.92 -2.53
CA VAL A 198 8.16 -3.92 -3.56
C VAL A 198 8.69 -4.38 -4.93
N ILE A 199 9.96 -4.78 -4.99
CA ILE A 199 10.58 -5.26 -6.24
C ILE A 199 9.85 -6.50 -6.76
N PHE A 200 9.52 -7.44 -5.86
CA PHE A 200 8.78 -8.64 -6.22
C PHE A 200 7.39 -8.31 -6.78
N THR A 201 6.67 -7.36 -6.18
CA THR A 201 5.36 -6.88 -6.64
C THR A 201 5.47 -6.31 -8.05
N TRP A 202 6.45 -5.44 -8.28
CA TRP A 202 6.70 -4.88 -9.62
C TRP A 202 6.97 -5.99 -10.64
N ILE A 203 7.90 -6.90 -10.36
CA ILE A 203 8.22 -8.02 -11.27
C ILE A 203 6.99 -8.89 -11.53
N TYR A 204 6.21 -9.20 -10.49
CA TYR A 204 5.02 -10.03 -10.59
C TYR A 204 3.92 -9.38 -11.44
N GLN A 205 3.64 -8.10 -11.23
CA GLN A 205 2.60 -7.39 -11.98
C GLN A 205 3.03 -7.13 -13.43
N LEU A 206 4.29 -6.80 -13.66
CA LEU A 206 4.83 -6.71 -15.02
C LEU A 206 4.77 -8.07 -15.72
N TYR A 207 5.08 -9.17 -15.02
CA TYR A 207 4.94 -10.52 -15.56
C TYR A 207 3.48 -10.83 -15.93
N ARG A 208 2.51 -10.50 -15.06
CA ARG A 208 1.07 -10.66 -15.33
C ARG A 208 0.58 -9.83 -16.52
N ALA A 209 1.09 -8.61 -16.69
CA ALA A 209 0.78 -7.76 -17.83
C ALA A 209 1.42 -8.30 -19.13
N SER A 210 2.61 -8.89 -19.02
CA SER A 210 3.38 -9.43 -20.15
C SER A 210 3.02 -10.84 -20.58
N ALA A 211 2.21 -11.57 -19.81
CA ALA A 211 1.77 -12.92 -20.17
C ALA A 211 1.06 -12.95 -21.54
N ASN A 212 0.51 -11.82 -21.97
CA ASN A 212 0.25 -11.53 -23.37
C ASN A 212 1.55 -10.99 -24.01
N ILE A 213 2.41 -11.89 -24.50
CA ILE A 213 3.80 -11.66 -24.98
C ILE A 213 3.96 -10.45 -25.92
N SER A 214 2.89 -10.03 -26.60
CA SER A 214 2.88 -8.87 -27.51
C SER A 214 2.92 -7.49 -26.82
N TYR A 215 2.79 -7.38 -25.50
CA TYR A 215 2.50 -6.09 -24.83
C TYR A 215 3.51 -5.67 -23.75
N TRP A 216 4.76 -6.14 -23.80
CA TRP A 216 5.80 -5.78 -22.81
C TRP A 216 6.08 -4.28 -22.74
N GLU A 217 6.09 -3.59 -23.89
CA GLU A 217 6.35 -2.15 -23.99
C GLU A 217 5.33 -1.31 -23.21
N TYR A 218 4.16 -1.88 -22.98
CA TYR A 218 3.01 -1.22 -22.40
C TYR A 218 2.85 -1.43 -20.89
N ALA A 219 3.71 -2.25 -20.30
CA ALA A 219 3.65 -2.58 -18.88
C ALA A 219 4.07 -1.41 -17.96
N PHE A 220 4.65 -0.35 -18.54
CA PHE A 220 5.10 0.86 -17.83
C PHE A 220 4.22 2.09 -18.10
N ASP A 221 3.04 1.94 -18.70
CA ASP A 221 2.14 3.07 -18.97
C ASP A 221 1.07 3.25 -17.88
N GLY A 222 0.39 4.39 -17.91
CA GLY A 222 -0.70 4.71 -16.97
C GLY A 222 -0.29 5.45 -15.71
N TRP A 223 1.01 5.64 -15.48
CA TRP A 223 1.52 6.34 -14.30
C TRP A 223 1.17 7.83 -14.24
N ASN A 224 0.85 8.44 -15.40
CA ASN A 224 0.40 9.83 -15.50
C ASN A 224 -1.10 9.98 -15.24
N ALA A 225 -1.85 8.88 -15.13
CA ALA A 225 -3.27 8.95 -14.82
C ALA A 225 -3.49 9.62 -13.45
N PRO A 226 -4.58 10.39 -13.28
CA PRO A 226 -5.02 10.90 -11.99
C PRO A 226 -5.29 9.77 -10.99
N ILE A 227 -4.98 9.97 -9.72
CA ILE A 227 -5.21 8.93 -8.69
C ILE A 227 -6.67 8.55 -8.49
N GLN A 228 -7.59 9.43 -8.88
CA GLN A 228 -9.04 9.23 -8.75
C GLN A 228 -9.53 8.05 -9.60
N PHE A 229 -8.74 7.63 -10.60
CA PHE A 229 -9.03 6.40 -11.34
C PHE A 229 -8.87 5.14 -10.48
N ILE A 230 -8.12 5.19 -9.38
CA ILE A 230 -8.07 4.11 -8.38
C ILE A 230 -9.32 4.20 -7.51
N THR A 231 -10.10 3.12 -7.45
CA THR A 231 -11.43 3.10 -6.81
C THR A 231 -11.40 3.59 -5.36
N GLU A 232 -10.41 3.16 -4.57
CA GLU A 232 -10.24 3.54 -3.17
C GLU A 232 -9.87 5.03 -2.98
N LEU A 233 -9.43 5.69 -4.05
CA LEU A 233 -9.00 7.09 -4.07
C LEU A 233 -9.89 7.98 -4.94
N ALA A 234 -11.01 7.46 -5.44
CA ALA A 234 -11.93 8.18 -6.34
C ALA A 234 -12.40 9.52 -5.75
N THR A 235 -12.59 9.58 -4.44
CA THR A 235 -13.10 10.76 -3.72
C THR A 235 -11.99 11.71 -3.26
N ALA A 236 -10.72 11.34 -3.47
CA ALA A 236 -9.57 12.07 -2.95
C ALA A 236 -9.48 13.49 -3.54
N PRO A 237 -9.21 14.51 -2.71
CA PRO A 237 -9.11 15.90 -3.16
C PRO A 237 -7.78 16.24 -3.85
N TYR A 238 -6.87 15.26 -4.01
CA TYR A 238 -5.50 15.54 -4.41
C TYR A 238 -5.30 15.46 -5.92
N ALA A 239 -4.82 16.57 -6.50
CA ALA A 239 -4.36 16.64 -7.88
C ALA A 239 -2.97 16.01 -8.04
N MET A 240 -2.92 14.67 -8.01
CA MET A 240 -1.68 13.93 -8.18
C MET A 240 -1.85 12.79 -9.18
N SER A 241 -0.76 12.46 -9.88
CA SER A 241 -0.73 11.28 -10.73
C SER A 241 -0.47 10.01 -9.92
N ILE A 242 -0.81 8.85 -10.48
CA ILE A 242 -0.53 7.54 -9.86
C ILE A 242 0.97 7.38 -9.53
N ALA A 243 1.89 7.90 -10.35
CA ALA A 243 3.32 7.89 -10.04
C ALA A 243 3.68 8.68 -8.78
N GLN A 244 3.14 9.89 -8.64
CA GLN A 244 3.40 10.73 -7.47
C GLN A 244 2.85 10.07 -6.19
N PHE A 245 1.63 9.54 -6.26
CA PHE A 245 1.06 8.78 -5.17
C PHE A 245 1.88 7.55 -4.82
N HIS A 246 2.35 6.80 -5.81
CA HIS A 246 3.15 5.60 -5.55
C HIS A 246 4.46 5.91 -4.84
N ILE A 247 5.11 7.04 -5.14
CA ILE A 247 6.29 7.49 -4.38
C ILE A 247 5.92 7.75 -2.90
N VAL A 248 4.81 8.44 -2.66
CA VAL A 248 4.31 8.70 -1.31
C VAL A 248 3.97 7.38 -0.59
N GLN A 249 3.28 6.47 -1.28
CA GLN A 249 2.95 5.12 -0.80
C GLN A 249 4.20 4.36 -0.36
N LEU A 250 5.27 4.38 -1.16
CA LEU A 250 6.55 3.72 -0.82
C LEU A 250 7.19 4.34 0.44
N CYS A 251 7.12 5.66 0.60
CA CYS A 251 7.61 6.33 1.81
C CYS A 251 6.81 5.89 3.05
N PHE A 252 5.48 5.91 2.98
CA PHE A 252 4.61 5.49 4.09
C PHE A 252 4.76 4.00 4.39
N LEU A 253 4.91 3.15 3.37
CA LEU A 253 5.14 1.72 3.54
C LEU A 253 6.44 1.46 4.32
N LEU A 254 7.53 2.16 3.98
CA LEU A 254 8.80 2.02 4.66
C LEU A 254 8.73 2.55 6.11
N LEU A 255 8.10 3.71 6.31
CA LEU A 255 7.89 4.27 7.65
C LEU A 255 7.03 3.35 8.53
N GLY A 256 5.94 2.84 8.00
CA GLY A 256 5.06 1.87 8.67
C GLY A 256 5.81 0.59 9.02
N SER A 257 6.62 0.08 8.11
CA SER A 257 7.45 -1.12 8.33
C SER A 257 8.49 -0.92 9.43
N ILE A 258 9.18 0.23 9.45
CA ILE A 258 10.15 0.59 10.51
C ILE A 258 9.45 0.76 11.86
N SER A 259 8.27 1.38 11.87
CA SER A 259 7.45 1.54 13.07
C SER A 259 7.04 0.17 13.64
N LEU A 260 6.51 -0.71 12.79
CA LEU A 260 6.10 -2.07 13.17
C LEU A 260 7.30 -2.90 13.69
N ALA A 261 8.44 -2.83 13.02
CA ALA A 261 9.67 -3.49 13.46
C ALA A 261 10.11 -3.01 14.85
N THR A 262 9.95 -1.71 15.13
CA THR A 262 10.25 -1.12 16.44
C THR A 262 9.31 -1.64 17.52
N VAL A 263 8.01 -1.77 17.22
CA VAL A 263 7.03 -2.38 18.13
C VAL A 263 7.41 -3.83 18.44
N PHE A 264 7.74 -4.63 17.42
CA PHE A 264 8.18 -6.02 17.65
C PHE A 264 9.48 -6.12 18.43
N LEU A 265 10.42 -5.18 18.25
CA LEU A 265 11.62 -5.11 19.09
C LEU A 265 11.28 -4.87 20.57
N ILE A 266 10.34 -3.95 20.84
CA ILE A 266 9.87 -3.66 22.19
C ILE A 266 9.20 -4.90 22.79
N VAL A 267 8.25 -5.50 22.08
CA VAL A 267 7.54 -6.74 22.49
C VAL A 267 8.54 -7.87 22.77
N SER A 268 9.53 -8.06 21.89
CA SER A 268 10.58 -9.05 22.03
C SER A 268 11.45 -8.82 23.28
N SER A 269 11.71 -7.55 23.61
CA SER A 269 12.54 -7.18 24.76
C SER A 269 11.87 -7.41 26.12
N VAL A 270 10.55 -7.25 26.20
CA VAL A 270 9.77 -7.44 27.45
C VAL A 270 9.26 -8.87 27.63
N SER A 271 9.31 -9.68 26.57
CA SER A 271 8.83 -11.06 26.57
C SER A 271 9.80 -12.03 27.24
N ARG A 272 9.27 -12.93 28.07
CA ARG A 272 10.06 -13.93 28.82
C ARG A 272 10.64 -15.03 27.94
N ASN A 273 9.94 -15.38 26.85
CA ASN A 273 10.37 -16.39 25.89
C ASN A 273 9.87 -16.03 24.48
N SER A 274 10.42 -16.70 23.47
CA SER A 274 10.09 -16.43 22.07
C SER A 274 8.65 -16.77 21.70
N PHE A 275 8.01 -17.71 22.40
CA PHE A 275 6.62 -18.06 22.13
C PHE A 275 5.65 -16.95 22.55
N ILE A 276 5.83 -16.37 23.73
CA ILE A 276 5.03 -15.22 24.20
C ILE A 276 5.25 -14.02 23.29
N SER A 277 6.51 -13.75 22.91
CA SER A 277 6.82 -12.66 21.99
C SER A 277 6.12 -12.82 20.64
N PHE A 278 6.10 -14.05 20.11
CA PHE A 278 5.39 -14.38 18.88
C PHE A 278 3.89 -14.08 19.00
N LEU A 279 3.23 -14.60 20.05
CA LEU A 279 1.78 -14.42 20.23
C LEU A 279 1.39 -12.94 20.38
N ILE A 280 2.16 -12.17 21.14
CA ILE A 280 1.88 -10.73 21.31
C ILE A 280 2.11 -9.99 19.99
N SER A 281 3.22 -10.26 19.29
CA SER A 281 3.51 -9.64 17.98
C SER A 281 2.45 -9.99 16.93
N LEU A 282 1.97 -11.24 16.93
CA LEU A 282 0.88 -11.69 16.09
C LEU A 282 -0.43 -10.95 16.38
N SER A 283 -0.75 -10.81 17.67
CA SER A 283 -1.95 -10.09 18.11
C SER A 283 -1.88 -8.62 17.70
N VAL A 284 -0.74 -7.96 17.95
CA VAL A 284 -0.52 -6.55 17.58
C VAL A 284 -0.66 -6.32 16.07
N PHE A 285 -0.25 -7.29 15.24
CA PHE A 285 -0.34 -7.16 13.79
C PHE A 285 -1.74 -7.48 13.23
N PHE A 286 -2.33 -8.61 13.64
CA PHE A 286 -3.59 -9.08 13.04
C PHE A 286 -4.85 -8.49 13.68
N ILE A 287 -4.84 -8.12 14.96
CA ILE A 287 -6.04 -7.57 15.61
C ILE A 287 -6.52 -6.30 14.91
N PRO A 288 -5.66 -5.28 14.61
CA PRO A 288 -6.12 -4.08 13.91
C PRO A 288 -6.74 -4.39 12.55
N ILE A 289 -6.18 -5.33 11.79
CA ILE A 289 -6.70 -5.73 10.47
C ILE A 289 -8.10 -6.33 10.61
N VAL A 290 -8.25 -7.32 11.50
CA VAL A 290 -9.53 -7.98 11.75
C VAL A 290 -10.57 -7.01 12.31
N VAL A 291 -10.15 -6.08 13.17
CA VAL A 291 -11.04 -5.05 13.71
C VAL A 291 -11.53 -4.16 12.58
N VAL A 292 -10.65 -3.64 11.71
CA VAL A 292 -11.07 -2.83 10.57
C VAL A 292 -12.05 -3.59 9.68
N ASP A 293 -11.75 -4.85 9.32
CA ASP A 293 -12.62 -5.65 8.46
C ASP A 293 -14.00 -5.92 9.08
N ILE A 294 -14.05 -6.21 10.39
CA ILE A 294 -15.31 -6.43 11.12
C ILE A 294 -16.08 -5.11 11.29
N LEU A 295 -15.38 -4.01 11.56
CA LEU A 295 -15.99 -2.71 11.82
C LEU A 295 -16.45 -2.02 10.53
N MET A 296 -15.78 -2.23 9.40
CA MET A 296 -16.28 -1.81 8.08
C MET A 296 -17.56 -2.54 7.68
N ALA A 297 -17.89 -3.66 8.33
CA ALA A 297 -19.18 -4.33 8.17
C ALA A 297 -20.30 -3.74 9.05
N ASP A 298 -20.00 -2.85 10.01
CA ASP A 298 -21.00 -2.27 10.94
C ASP A 298 -20.73 -0.78 11.25
N THR A 299 -21.59 0.11 10.76
CA THR A 299 -21.44 1.58 10.71
C THR A 299 -21.52 2.32 12.06
N GLN A 300 -21.33 1.63 13.20
CA GLN A 300 -21.67 2.17 14.53
C GLN A 300 -20.51 2.83 15.30
N PHE A 301 -19.28 2.83 14.80
CA PHE A 301 -18.10 3.32 15.56
C PHE A 301 -17.60 4.70 15.12
N ALA A 302 -18.38 5.74 15.39
CA ALA A 302 -18.13 7.14 15.01
C ALA A 302 -16.79 7.77 15.49
N TRP A 303 -16.08 7.15 16.45
CA TRP A 303 -14.77 7.65 16.90
C TRP A 303 -13.60 7.18 16.02
N ILE A 304 -13.85 6.19 15.14
CA ILE A 304 -12.86 5.68 14.19
C ILE A 304 -12.79 6.56 12.94
N ASP A 305 -13.88 7.24 12.59
CA ASP A 305 -13.90 8.26 11.52
C ASP A 305 -12.95 9.43 11.81
N ALA A 306 -12.64 9.68 13.09
CA ALA A 306 -11.62 10.66 13.49
C ALA A 306 -10.18 10.19 13.22
N ILE A 307 -9.97 8.87 13.03
CA ILE A 307 -8.67 8.26 12.74
C ILE A 307 -8.55 7.94 11.23
N TYR A 308 -9.66 7.60 10.58
CA TYR A 308 -9.76 7.31 9.14
C TYR A 308 -10.89 8.12 8.48
N PRO A 309 -10.71 9.43 8.24
CA PRO A 309 -11.77 10.31 7.75
C PRO A 309 -12.16 10.10 6.27
N TYR A 310 -11.57 9.10 5.58
CA TYR A 310 -11.77 8.85 4.15
C TYR A 310 -12.23 7.41 3.87
N THR A 311 -13.11 6.87 4.70
CA THR A 311 -13.83 5.65 4.35
C THR A 311 -14.95 6.00 3.36
N PRO A 312 -15.00 5.39 2.17
CA PRO A 312 -16.13 5.57 1.27
C PRO A 312 -17.37 4.91 1.88
N THR A 313 -18.40 5.72 2.15
CA THR A 313 -19.78 5.25 2.35
C THR A 313 -20.43 4.92 1.02
#